data_AF-A0A7S0CPG6-F1
#
_entry.id   AF-A0A7S0CPG6-F1
#
_cell.length_a   1.000
_cell.length_b   1.000
_cell.length_c   1.000
_cell.angle_alpha   90.00
_cell.angle_beta   90.00
_cell.angle_gamma   90.00
#
_symmetry.space_group_name_H-M   'P 1'
#
loop_
_entity.id
_entity.type
_entity.pdbx_description
1 polymer ?
#
loop_
_entity_poly.entity_id
_entity_poly.type
_entity_poly.pdbx_seq_one_letter_code
_entity_poly.pdbx_strand_id
1 'polypeptide(L)'
;PTHWPKVGSYSVDVVSFERVGIPSLLISPNENVDVVICDEIGRMELKSPKFIQAIRDLLRRKNVYIFGAITAPRYGHRVPFCDEVSSMKEVEVHNIKKSNRDHIREALRSLALQTYVSEKKAFTSKDENGAASREAENISSDSKSRSRREKQKSLGTRPSGRVSRGIGGSRTGFPEKKSRKNSQEDGEWK
;
A
#
# COMPACT_ATOMS: atom_id res chain seq x y z
N PRO A 1 4.95 -24.74 22.01
CA PRO A 1 5.78 -24.30 23.15
C PRO A 1 4.99 -24.42 24.48
N THR A 2 5.47 -25.24 25.42
CA THR A 2 4.78 -25.52 26.70
C THR A 2 4.93 -24.40 27.74
N HIS A 3 5.66 -23.33 27.44
CA HIS A 3 5.75 -22.14 28.27
C HIS A 3 5.81 -20.88 27.41
N TRP A 4 5.19 -19.81 27.92
CA TRP A 4 5.14 -18.52 27.25
C TRP A 4 6.40 -17.71 27.55
N PRO A 5 6.94 -16.94 26.59
CA PRO A 5 8.10 -16.10 26.83
C PRO A 5 7.89 -15.17 28.01
N LYS A 6 8.91 -15.02 28.86
CA LYS A 6 8.87 -14.14 30.04
C LYS A 6 9.56 -12.81 29.78
N VAL A 7 9.02 -11.74 30.37
CA VAL A 7 9.64 -10.42 30.48
C VAL A 7 9.43 -9.92 31.91
N GLY A 8 10.45 -10.04 32.75
CA GLY A 8 10.31 -9.84 34.19
C GLY A 8 9.36 -10.86 34.81
N SER A 9 8.38 -10.40 35.59
CA SER A 9 7.33 -11.25 36.17
C SER A 9 6.24 -11.67 35.17
N TYR A 10 6.19 -11.05 33.99
CA TYR A 10 5.09 -11.22 33.04
C TYR A 10 5.37 -12.31 31.99
N SER A 11 4.32 -13.01 31.58
CA SER A 11 4.31 -13.90 30.39
C SER A 11 3.70 -13.17 29.20
N VAL A 12 4.24 -13.39 28.01
CA VAL A 12 3.80 -12.73 26.77
C VAL A 12 2.98 -13.70 25.91
N ASP A 13 1.74 -13.33 25.59
CA ASP A 13 0.92 -14.03 24.58
C ASP A 13 1.38 -13.66 23.17
N VAL A 14 2.42 -14.31 22.69
CA VAL A 14 2.92 -14.04 21.33
C VAL A 14 1.86 -14.39 20.29
N VAL A 15 1.06 -15.45 20.49
CA VAL A 15 0.08 -15.91 19.50
C VAL A 15 -1.09 -14.94 19.37
N SER A 16 -1.63 -14.47 20.49
CA SER A 16 -2.72 -13.48 20.45
C SER A 16 -2.24 -12.11 19.99
N PHE A 17 -1.04 -11.71 20.39
CA PHE A 17 -0.42 -10.50 19.85
C PHE A 17 -0.26 -10.60 18.32
N GLU A 18 0.32 -11.69 17.82
CA GLU A 18 0.55 -11.86 16.38
C GLU A 18 -0.75 -11.84 15.58
N ARG A 19 -1.79 -12.47 16.10
CA ARG A 19 -3.11 -12.56 15.44
C ARG A 19 -3.73 -11.18 15.20
N VAL A 20 -3.48 -10.21 16.05
CA VAL A 20 -4.11 -8.87 15.99
C VAL A 20 -3.14 -7.82 15.46
N GLY A 21 -1.89 -7.82 15.93
CA GLY A 21 -0.91 -6.77 15.63
C GLY A 21 -0.27 -6.90 14.25
N ILE A 22 0.05 -8.12 13.80
CA ILE A 22 0.76 -8.32 12.52
C ILE A 22 -0.08 -7.87 11.32
N PRO A 23 -1.38 -8.23 11.20
CA PRO A 23 -2.17 -7.81 10.04
C PRO A 23 -2.18 -6.30 9.82
N SER A 24 -2.17 -5.50 10.89
CA SER A 24 -2.14 -4.04 10.82
C SER A 24 -0.85 -3.45 10.24
N LEU A 25 0.23 -4.23 10.22
CA LEU A 25 1.52 -3.83 9.65
C LEU A 25 1.71 -4.31 8.20
N LEU A 26 0.87 -5.25 7.75
CA LEU A 26 0.95 -5.85 6.42
C LEU A 26 0.17 -5.01 5.40
N ILE A 27 0.76 -3.89 5.01
CA ILE A 27 0.16 -2.98 4.02
C ILE A 27 0.35 -3.56 2.62
N SER A 28 -0.73 -3.71 1.85
CA SER A 28 -0.59 -4.15 0.46
C SER A 28 -0.02 -3.05 -0.45
N PRO A 29 0.64 -3.35 -1.57
CA PRO A 29 1.14 -2.31 -2.49
C PRO A 29 0.04 -1.41 -3.07
N ASN A 30 -1.17 -1.95 -3.20
CA ASN A 30 -2.34 -1.23 -3.73
C ASN A 30 -3.16 -0.54 -2.64
N GLU A 31 -2.77 -0.68 -1.38
CA GLU A 31 -3.49 -0.12 -0.25
C GLU A 31 -3.00 1.31 0.02
N ASN A 32 -3.94 2.24 0.11
CA ASN A 32 -3.63 3.64 0.33
C ASN A 32 -3.54 3.93 1.84
N VAL A 33 -2.39 3.58 2.43
CA VAL A 33 -2.07 3.86 3.83
C VAL A 33 -0.99 4.92 3.90
N ASP A 34 -1.38 6.12 4.33
CA ASP A 34 -0.46 7.27 4.43
C ASP A 34 0.36 7.21 5.73
N VAL A 35 -0.23 6.72 6.83
CA VAL A 35 0.37 6.75 8.17
C VAL A 35 0.15 5.43 8.93
N VAL A 36 1.21 4.95 9.59
CA VAL A 36 1.17 3.86 10.56
C VAL A 36 1.62 4.36 11.93
N ILE A 37 0.94 3.91 12.98
CA ILE A 37 1.27 4.20 14.36
C ILE A 37 1.62 2.90 15.09
N CYS A 38 2.81 2.87 15.68
CA CYS A 38 3.35 1.78 16.48
C CYS A 38 3.67 2.28 17.89
N ASP A 39 2.68 2.32 18.77
CA ASP A 39 2.81 2.93 20.11
C ASP A 39 3.73 2.17 21.08
N GLU A 40 4.32 1.04 20.67
CA GLU A 40 5.43 0.41 21.39
C GLU A 40 6.18 -0.56 20.47
N ILE A 41 7.51 -0.42 20.43
CA ILE A 41 8.47 -1.39 19.89
C ILE A 41 9.40 -1.71 21.06
N GLY A 42 9.02 -2.73 21.81
CA GLY A 42 9.63 -3.05 23.09
C GLY A 42 9.86 -4.53 23.32
N ARG A 43 10.38 -4.83 24.51
CA ARG A 43 10.84 -6.19 24.86
C ARG A 43 9.76 -7.26 24.79
N MET A 44 8.49 -6.88 24.90
CA MET A 44 7.36 -7.81 24.87
C MET A 44 6.99 -8.16 23.42
N GLU A 45 6.85 -7.15 22.57
CA GLU A 45 6.49 -7.28 21.15
C GLU A 45 7.60 -8.01 20.37
N LEU A 46 8.86 -7.75 20.73
CA LEU A 46 10.04 -8.38 20.13
C LEU A 46 10.20 -9.87 20.51
N LYS A 47 9.29 -10.44 21.32
CA LYS A 47 9.15 -11.90 21.44
C LYS A 47 8.51 -12.54 20.22
N SER A 48 7.93 -11.76 19.32
CA SER A 48 7.45 -12.20 18.00
C SER A 48 8.52 -11.93 16.91
N PRO A 49 9.11 -12.98 16.32
CA PRO A 49 9.96 -12.81 15.14
C PRO A 49 9.20 -12.23 13.94
N LYS A 50 7.89 -12.51 13.83
CA LYS A 50 7.04 -11.97 12.76
C LYS A 50 6.89 -10.46 12.88
N PHE A 51 6.74 -9.95 14.11
CA PHE A 51 6.65 -8.51 14.36
C PHE A 51 7.95 -7.80 13.97
N ILE A 52 9.10 -8.36 14.35
CA ILE A 52 10.42 -7.85 13.95
C ILE A 52 10.50 -7.73 12.43
N GLN A 53 10.12 -8.79 11.72
CA GLN A 53 10.14 -8.79 10.25
C GLN A 53 9.17 -7.76 9.68
N ALA A 54 7.95 -7.69 10.20
CA ALA A 54 6.94 -6.74 9.75
C ALA A 54 7.39 -5.28 9.92
N ILE A 55 8.03 -4.93 11.05
CA ILE A 55 8.59 -3.59 11.26
C ILE A 55 9.73 -3.31 10.28
N ARG A 56 10.63 -4.27 10.02
CA ARG A 56 11.69 -4.09 9.00
C ARG A 56 11.11 -3.87 7.61
N ASP A 57 10.06 -4.62 7.26
CA ASP A 57 9.41 -4.49 5.95
C ASP A 57 8.70 -3.15 5.82
N LEU A 58 8.05 -2.71 6.90
CA LEU A 58 7.39 -1.41 6.99
C LEU A 58 8.38 -0.25 6.82
N LEU A 59 9.52 -0.28 7.53
CA LEU A 59 10.58 0.74 7.44
C LEU A 59 11.23 0.85 6.05
N ARG A 60 11.15 -0.20 5.21
CA ARG A 60 11.66 -0.15 3.83
C ARG A 60 10.69 0.51 2.85
N ARG A 61 9.46 0.82 3.26
CA ARG A 61 8.47 1.48 2.40
C ARG A 61 8.76 2.97 2.29
N LYS A 62 8.65 3.52 1.09
CA LYS A 62 8.95 4.93 0.81
C LYS A 62 7.75 5.89 0.91
N ASN A 63 6.53 5.36 0.86
CA ASN A 63 5.31 6.15 0.77
C ASN A 63 4.40 5.93 1.99
N VAL A 64 4.99 5.63 3.15
CA VAL A 64 4.24 5.41 4.39
C VAL A 64 5.00 6.10 5.50
N TYR A 65 4.33 7.00 6.23
CA TYR A 65 4.90 7.64 7.41
C TYR A 65 4.68 6.75 8.63
N ILE A 66 5.72 6.56 9.42
CA ILE A 66 5.68 5.67 10.58
C ILE A 66 5.97 6.51 11.82
N PHE A 67 5.00 6.57 12.73
CA PHE A 67 5.21 7.10 14.07
C PHE A 67 5.28 5.94 15.04
N GLY A 68 6.29 5.90 15.89
CA GLY A 68 6.33 4.86 16.91
C GLY A 68 7.13 5.24 18.14
N ALA A 69 6.86 4.51 19.21
CA ALA A 69 7.63 4.58 20.45
C ALA A 69 8.57 3.38 20.51
N ILE A 70 9.86 3.62 20.67
CA ILE A 70 10.86 2.57 20.86
C ILE A 70 11.32 2.55 22.31
N THR A 71 11.57 1.37 22.87
CA THR A 71 12.15 1.26 24.22
C THR A 71 13.50 2.00 24.27
N ALA A 72 13.59 3.03 25.12
CA ALA A 72 14.82 3.77 25.33
C ALA A 72 15.86 2.93 26.11
N PRO A 73 17.17 3.06 25.81
CA PRO A 73 18.23 2.46 26.61
C PRO A 73 18.14 2.92 28.07
N ARG A 74 18.11 1.98 29.02
CA ARG A 74 18.08 2.30 30.46
C ARG A 74 19.09 1.47 31.23
N TYR A 75 19.95 2.14 32.01
CA TYR A 75 20.91 1.51 32.93
C TYR A 75 21.76 0.39 32.28
N GLY A 76 22.22 0.61 31.04
CA GLY A 76 23.00 -0.39 30.30
C GLY A 76 22.17 -1.50 29.65
N HIS A 77 20.88 -1.62 29.96
CA HIS A 77 19.97 -2.51 29.24
C HIS A 77 19.60 -1.88 27.90
N ARG A 78 20.12 -2.51 26.84
CA ARG A 78 19.84 -2.17 25.45
C ARG A 78 18.97 -3.24 24.82
N VAL A 79 18.13 -2.81 23.89
CA VAL A 79 17.30 -3.68 23.07
C VAL A 79 17.89 -3.63 21.67
N PRO A 80 18.63 -4.67 21.22
CA PRO A 80 19.42 -4.60 19.99
C PRO A 80 18.62 -4.17 18.75
N PHE A 81 17.37 -4.61 18.64
CA PHE A 81 16.50 -4.21 17.55
C PHE A 81 16.09 -2.73 17.61
N CYS A 82 15.85 -2.17 18.80
CA CYS A 82 15.57 -0.74 18.92
C CYS A 82 16.81 0.11 18.58
N ASP A 83 18.00 -0.39 18.93
CA ASP A 83 19.27 0.24 18.55
C ASP A 83 19.49 0.19 17.03
N GLU A 84 19.18 -0.95 16.40
CA GLU A 84 19.18 -1.12 14.94
C GLU A 84 18.27 -0.07 14.28
N VAL A 85 17.00 0.00 14.68
CA VAL A 85 16.02 0.96 14.15
C VAL A 85 16.47 2.41 14.36
N SER A 86 16.98 2.74 15.55
CA SER A 86 17.47 4.09 15.87
C SER A 86 18.69 4.52 15.05
N SER A 87 19.45 3.56 14.50
CA SER A 87 20.66 3.82 13.72
C SER A 87 20.40 4.01 12.23
N MET A 88 19.16 3.74 11.76
CA MET A 88 18.78 3.90 10.36
C MET A 88 18.73 5.39 9.99
N LYS A 89 19.17 5.73 8.78
CA LYS A 89 19.24 7.14 8.33
C LYS A 89 17.86 7.76 8.14
N GLU A 90 16.88 6.91 7.86
CA GLU A 90 15.49 7.25 7.60
C GLU A 90 14.67 7.43 8.88
N VAL A 91 15.25 7.17 10.06
CA VAL A 91 14.55 7.21 11.35
C VAL A 91 15.04 8.41 12.17
N GLU A 92 14.12 9.31 12.48
CA GLU A 92 14.35 10.41 13.42
C GLU A 92 13.88 10.02 14.82
N VAL A 93 14.79 10.04 15.80
CA VAL A 93 14.50 9.64 17.19
C VAL A 93 14.48 10.86 18.10
N HIS A 94 13.34 11.11 18.74
CA HIS A 94 13.20 12.15 19.76
C HIS A 94 13.17 11.55 21.17
N ASN A 95 14.10 11.97 22.03
CA ASN A 95 14.07 11.59 23.45
C ASN A 95 13.06 12.46 24.23
N ILE A 96 11.93 11.86 24.60
CA ILE A 96 10.83 12.54 25.28
C ILE A 96 11.09 12.60 26.79
N LYS A 97 11.08 13.82 27.32
CA LYS A 97 11.14 14.19 28.74
C LYS A 97 9.88 14.97 29.10
N LYS A 98 9.55 15.03 30.39
CA LYS A 98 8.40 15.81 30.88
C LYS A 98 8.46 17.28 30.43
N SER A 99 9.67 17.86 30.37
CA SER A 99 9.88 19.26 30.00
C SER A 99 9.77 19.57 28.50
N ASN A 100 9.96 18.59 27.61
CA ASN A 100 9.93 18.81 26.16
C ASN A 100 8.76 18.10 25.45
N ARG A 101 7.94 17.35 26.19
CA ARG A 101 6.81 16.56 25.65
C ARG A 101 5.88 17.40 24.77
N ASP A 102 5.44 18.56 25.25
CA ASP A 102 4.44 19.36 24.54
C ASP A 102 5.04 20.01 23.28
N HIS A 103 6.32 20.37 23.32
CA HIS A 103 7.05 20.87 22.16
C HIS A 103 7.25 19.78 21.10
N ILE A 104 7.68 18.57 21.48
CA ILE A 104 7.84 17.45 20.56
C ILE A 104 6.50 17.07 19.94
N ARG A 105 5.42 17.06 20.74
CA ARG A 105 4.06 16.79 20.24
C ARG A 105 3.67 17.77 19.13
N GLU A 106 3.94 19.07 19.31
CA GLU A 106 3.61 20.08 18.30
C GLU A 106 4.49 19.95 17.05
N ALA A 107 5.77 19.64 17.21
CA ALA A 107 6.68 19.39 16.11
C ALA A 107 6.23 18.18 15.25
N LEU A 108 5.90 17.05 15.89
CA LEU A 108 5.41 15.85 15.19
C LEU A 108 4.07 16.11 14.50
N ARG A 109 3.16 16.85 15.16
CA ARG A 109 1.88 17.26 14.56
C ARG A 109 2.10 18.11 13.30
N SER A 110 2.98 19.09 13.39
CA SER A 110 3.32 19.99 12.28
C SER A 110 3.95 19.21 11.12
N LEU A 111 4.87 18.30 11.40
CA LEU A 111 5.50 17.43 10.42
C LEU A 111 4.46 16.57 9.69
N ALA A 112 3.58 15.89 10.43
CA ALA A 112 2.52 15.05 9.87
C ALA A 112 1.59 15.86 8.93
N LEU A 113 1.20 17.07 9.33
CA LEU A 113 0.33 17.93 8.52
C LEU A 113 1.03 18.46 7.26
N GLN A 114 2.29 18.91 7.36
CA GLN A 114 3.05 19.42 6.22
C GLN A 114 3.27 18.34 5.16
N THR A 115 3.65 17.16 5.62
CA THR A 115 3.77 15.94 4.81
C THR A 115 2.47 15.65 4.05
N TYR A 116 1.35 15.54 4.77
CA TYR A 116 0.06 15.21 4.17
C TYR A 116 -0.38 16.24 3.11
N VAL A 117 -0.18 17.54 3.38
CA VAL A 117 -0.50 18.62 2.44
C VAL A 117 0.37 18.57 1.18
N SER A 118 1.66 18.25 1.34
CA SER A 118 2.63 18.19 0.23
C SER A 118 2.27 17.08 -0.77
N GLU A 119 1.90 15.91 -0.26
CA GLU A 119 1.48 14.77 -1.10
C GLU A 119 0.15 15.05 -1.82
N LYS A 120 -0.82 15.71 -1.16
CA LYS A 120 -2.09 16.07 -1.80
C LYS A 120 -1.92 17.14 -2.89
N LYS A 121 -1.01 18.11 -2.71
CA LYS A 121 -0.66 19.07 -3.79
C LYS A 121 0.02 18.39 -4.98
N ALA A 122 0.88 17.40 -4.73
CA ALA A 122 1.51 16.61 -5.79
C ALA A 122 0.51 15.72 -6.54
N PHE A 123 -0.58 15.34 -5.87
CA PHE A 123 -1.70 14.60 -6.48
C PHE A 123 -2.57 15.51 -7.37
N THR A 124 -3.02 16.67 -6.86
CA THR A 124 -3.89 17.58 -7.63
C THR A 124 -3.22 18.16 -8.87
N SER A 125 -1.91 18.43 -8.82
CA SER A 125 -1.15 18.96 -9.97
C SER A 125 -0.89 17.92 -11.09
N LYS A 126 -0.99 16.61 -10.79
CA LYS A 126 -0.92 15.55 -11.82
C LYS A 126 -2.24 15.37 -12.54
N ASP A 127 -3.36 15.53 -11.85
CA ASP A 127 -4.70 15.41 -12.46
C ASP A 127 -5.01 16.59 -13.40
N GLU A 128 -4.55 17.81 -13.06
CA GLU A 128 -4.72 18.99 -13.92
C GLU A 128 -3.92 18.90 -15.23
N ASN A 129 -2.69 18.37 -15.18
CA ASN A 129 -1.88 18.13 -16.39
C ASN A 129 -2.37 16.92 -17.22
N GLY A 130 -3.03 15.94 -16.60
CA GLY A 130 -3.69 14.82 -17.28
C GLY A 130 -5.01 15.21 -17.97
N ALA A 131 -5.74 16.19 -17.42
CA ALA A 131 -6.94 16.75 -18.04
C ALA A 131 -6.60 17.61 -19.27
N ALA A 132 -5.60 18.50 -19.15
CA ALA A 132 -5.18 19.37 -20.24
C ALA A 132 -4.64 18.60 -21.47
N SER A 133 -3.99 17.46 -21.27
CA SER A 133 -3.50 16.60 -22.36
C SER A 133 -4.63 15.83 -23.05
N ARG A 134 -5.66 15.38 -22.33
CA ARG A 134 -6.86 14.73 -22.92
C ARG A 134 -7.73 15.71 -23.70
N GLU A 135 -7.77 16.97 -23.28
CA GLU A 135 -8.53 18.03 -23.95
C GLU A 135 -7.85 18.49 -25.25
N ALA A 136 -6.51 18.54 -25.26
CA ALA A 136 -5.72 18.80 -26.47
C ALA A 136 -5.83 17.69 -27.53
N GLU A 137 -5.91 16.42 -27.13
CA GLU A 137 -6.11 15.30 -28.06
C GLU A 137 -7.53 15.27 -28.65
N ASN A 138 -8.55 15.65 -27.87
CA ASN A 138 -9.93 15.71 -28.36
C ASN A 138 -10.15 16.83 -29.38
N ILE A 139 -9.54 18.01 -29.19
CA ILE A 139 -9.63 19.15 -30.12
C ILE A 139 -8.91 18.86 -31.47
N SER A 140 -7.83 18.08 -31.44
CA SER A 140 -7.10 17.62 -32.63
C SER A 140 -7.90 16.60 -33.47
N SER A 141 -8.74 15.78 -32.82
CA SER A 141 -9.58 14.79 -33.51
C SER A 141 -10.83 15.40 -34.19
N ASP A 142 -11.37 16.49 -33.63
CA ASP A 142 -12.59 17.13 -34.13
C ASP A 142 -12.32 18.04 -35.35
N SER A 143 -11.11 18.61 -35.43
CA SER A 143 -10.64 19.41 -36.58
C SER A 143 -10.33 18.55 -37.83
N LYS A 144 -9.93 17.29 -37.67
CA LYS A 144 -9.78 16.32 -38.78
C LYS A 144 -11.12 15.77 -39.30
N SER A 145 -12.17 15.82 -38.49
CA SER A 145 -13.50 15.31 -38.84
C SER A 145 -14.32 16.28 -39.69
N ARG A 146 -14.05 17.59 -39.59
CA ARG A 146 -14.73 18.63 -40.38
C ARG A 146 -14.21 18.79 -41.80
N SER A 147 -12.92 18.52 -42.07
CA SER A 147 -12.36 18.67 -43.44
C SER A 147 -12.73 17.53 -44.40
N ARG A 148 -13.29 16.41 -43.90
CA ARG A 148 -13.69 15.26 -44.73
C ARG A 148 -15.15 15.34 -45.22
N ARG A 149 -15.97 16.23 -44.65
CA ARG A 149 -17.42 16.31 -44.98
C ARG A 149 -17.74 17.29 -46.12
N GLU A 150 -16.76 18.09 -46.56
CA GLU A 150 -16.97 19.14 -47.57
C GLU A 150 -16.49 18.75 -48.98
N LYS A 151 -15.93 17.55 -49.16
CA LYS A 151 -15.41 17.06 -50.45
C LYS A 151 -16.30 16.06 -51.19
N GLN A 152 -17.52 15.79 -50.72
CA GLN A 152 -18.38 14.74 -51.28
C GLN A 152 -19.75 15.21 -51.82
N LYS A 153 -19.97 16.51 -52.01
CA LYS A 153 -21.24 17.07 -52.53
C LYS A 153 -21.24 17.47 -54.02
N SER A 154 -20.28 17.01 -54.81
CA SER A 154 -20.38 17.10 -56.27
C SER A 154 -20.19 15.72 -56.90
N LEU A 155 -21.05 15.41 -57.88
CA LEU A 155 -21.14 14.21 -58.73
C LEU A 155 -22.24 13.21 -58.37
N GLY A 156 -23.33 13.27 -59.16
CA GLY A 156 -23.76 12.10 -59.94
C GLY A 156 -24.93 11.25 -59.43
N THR A 157 -26.12 11.61 -59.91
CA THR A 157 -27.18 10.77 -60.52
C THR A 157 -27.33 9.26 -60.17
N ARG A 158 -28.55 8.91 -59.74
CA ARG A 158 -29.34 7.64 -59.75
C ARG A 158 -29.05 6.61 -60.88
N PRO A 159 -29.62 5.35 -60.88
CA PRO A 159 -30.52 4.67 -59.92
C PRO A 159 -30.29 3.13 -59.67
N SER A 160 -31.12 2.58 -58.77
CA SER A 160 -31.75 1.23 -58.75
C SER A 160 -30.93 -0.05 -58.45
N GLY A 161 -31.45 -0.87 -57.53
CA GLY A 161 -31.03 -2.26 -57.34
C GLY A 161 -31.65 -2.89 -56.09
N ARG A 162 -32.45 -3.94 -56.29
CA ARG A 162 -33.28 -4.70 -55.34
C ARG A 162 -32.50 -5.89 -54.74
N VAL A 163 -33.10 -6.56 -53.73
CA VAL A 163 -32.91 -7.98 -53.30
C VAL A 163 -31.91 -8.18 -52.14
N SER A 164 -32.00 -9.11 -51.17
CA SER A 164 -33.02 -9.80 -50.36
C SER A 164 -32.25 -10.79 -49.44
N ARG A 165 -32.74 -11.01 -48.22
CA ARG A 165 -32.76 -12.28 -47.41
C ARG A 165 -31.45 -13.03 -47.02
N GLY A 166 -31.52 -13.65 -45.83
CA GLY A 166 -30.79 -14.87 -45.43
C GLY A 166 -30.04 -14.73 -44.09
N ILE A 167 -30.59 -15.09 -42.92
CA ILE A 167 -30.86 -16.44 -42.33
C ILE A 167 -29.60 -17.14 -41.77
N GLY A 168 -29.69 -17.52 -40.48
CA GLY A 168 -29.05 -18.68 -39.85
C GLY A 168 -27.59 -18.47 -39.41
N GLY A 169 -27.08 -19.01 -38.32
CA GLY A 169 -27.50 -19.97 -37.30
C GLY A 169 -26.28 -20.12 -36.36
N SER A 170 -26.46 -20.15 -35.04
CA SER A 170 -26.52 -21.37 -34.22
C SER A 170 -25.17 -21.93 -33.77
N ARG A 171 -25.06 -22.13 -32.43
CA ARG A 171 -24.34 -23.20 -31.70
C ARG A 171 -22.80 -23.11 -31.72
N THR A 172 -22.00 -23.48 -30.71
CA THR A 172 -22.06 -24.28 -29.47
C THR A 172 -20.69 -24.03 -28.79
N GLY A 173 -20.54 -24.02 -27.46
CA GLY A 173 -20.32 -25.24 -26.67
C GLY A 173 -19.09 -25.10 -25.76
N PHE A 174 -19.30 -25.38 -24.47
CA PHE A 174 -18.34 -25.60 -23.38
C PHE A 174 -17.40 -26.81 -23.69
N PRO A 175 -16.25 -27.05 -23.00
CA PRO A 175 -16.33 -27.50 -21.60
C PRO A 175 -15.19 -27.15 -20.62
N GLU A 176 -15.57 -27.39 -19.37
CA GLU A 176 -14.93 -27.40 -18.05
C GLU A 176 -13.85 -28.50 -17.88
N LYS A 177 -12.88 -28.28 -16.98
CA LYS A 177 -12.10 -29.37 -16.33
C LYS A 177 -11.83 -29.07 -14.85
N LYS A 178 -12.10 -30.09 -14.02
CA LYS A 178 -11.93 -30.18 -12.56
C LYS A 178 -10.57 -30.78 -12.14
N SER A 179 -10.14 -30.38 -10.94
CA SER A 179 -9.58 -31.16 -9.79
C SER A 179 -8.26 -31.95 -9.92
N ARG A 180 -7.38 -31.79 -8.90
CA ARG A 180 -6.87 -32.90 -8.07
C ARG A 180 -6.20 -32.43 -6.76
N LYS A 181 -6.44 -33.20 -5.68
CA LYS A 181 -5.80 -33.19 -4.33
C LYS A 181 -4.62 -34.17 -4.29
N ASN A 182 -3.68 -33.96 -3.33
CA ASN A 182 -2.96 -34.94 -2.47
C ASN A 182 -1.86 -34.15 -1.70
N SER A 183 -1.71 -34.11 -0.36
CA SER A 183 -1.56 -35.09 0.75
C SER A 183 -0.10 -35.23 1.22
N GLN A 184 0.14 -34.85 2.49
CA GLN A 184 1.15 -35.26 3.50
C GLN A 184 2.59 -35.66 3.11
N GLU A 185 3.56 -35.13 3.86
CA GLU A 185 4.57 -35.95 4.57
C GLU A 185 5.30 -35.16 5.68
N ASP A 186 5.62 -35.90 6.75
CA ASP A 186 6.17 -35.48 8.03
C ASP A 186 7.71 -35.37 8.00
N GLY A 187 8.30 -34.55 8.87
CA GLY A 187 9.75 -34.35 8.93
C GLY A 187 10.25 -33.83 10.28
N GLU A 188 10.55 -34.79 11.15
CA GLU A 188 11.24 -34.72 12.45
C GLU A 188 12.68 -34.16 12.32
N TRP A 189 13.11 -33.26 13.22
CA TRP A 189 14.53 -32.86 13.33
C TRP A 189 15.02 -33.04 14.76
N LYS A 190 16.09 -33.83 14.88
CA LYS A 190 16.95 -34.01 16.05
C LYS A 190 17.76 -32.75 16.36
#